data_AF-A0A1J4TGY8-F1
#
_entry.id   AF-A0A1J4TGY8-F1
#
_cell.length_a   1.000
_cell.length_b   1.000
_cell.length_c   1.000
_cell.angle_alpha   90.00
_cell.angle_beta   90.00
_cell.angle_gamma   90.00
#
_symmetry.space_group_name_H-M   'P 1'
#
loop_
_entity.id
_entity.type
_entity.pdbx_description
1 polymer ?
#
loop_
_entity_poly.entity_id
_entity_poly.type
_entity_poly.pdbx_seq_one_letter_code
_entity_poly.pdbx_strand_id
1 'polypeptide(L)'
;MFGNDIMLHDGDELELQIERTCIALGLDFHDDYQVRMFARDVLQNIDRLRKAAREGDMQSRIKVELYGLAMLMHKTNSATFGTNYLNQFAQVTANQSAWAAVAQALWSEMEERNPDSNNKL
;
A
#
# COMPACT_ATOMS: atom_id res chain seq x y z
N MET A 1 -13.33 -13.24 -24.29
CA MET A 1 -13.59 -12.76 -22.91
C MET A 1 -12.68 -13.53 -21.96
N PHE A 2 -11.42 -13.13 -21.81
CA PHE A 2 -10.45 -13.80 -20.92
C PHE A 2 -9.57 -12.78 -20.14
N GLY A 3 -9.88 -11.49 -20.24
CA GLY A 3 -9.04 -10.42 -19.67
C GLY A 3 -9.34 -10.12 -18.21
N ASN A 4 -10.60 -10.22 -17.79
CA ASN A 4 -10.99 -9.84 -16.43
C ASN A 4 -10.66 -10.90 -15.39
N ASP A 5 -10.77 -12.20 -15.71
CA ASP A 5 -10.53 -13.28 -14.74
C ASP A 5 -9.04 -13.44 -14.36
N ILE A 6 -8.11 -13.15 -15.28
CA ILE A 6 -6.66 -13.18 -15.01
C ILE A 6 -6.24 -11.98 -14.15
N MET A 7 -6.78 -10.79 -14.45
CA MET A 7 -6.49 -9.56 -13.69
C MET A 7 -7.03 -9.62 -12.26
N LEU A 8 -8.17 -10.28 -12.04
CA LEU A 8 -8.73 -10.49 -10.69
C LEU A 8 -7.89 -11.47 -9.89
N HIS A 9 -7.37 -12.53 -10.51
CA HIS A 9 -6.47 -13.48 -9.85
C HIS A 9 -5.15 -12.83 -9.39
N ASP A 10 -4.60 -11.94 -10.20
CA ASP A 10 -3.39 -11.18 -9.86
C ASP A 10 -3.64 -10.21 -8.68
N GLY A 11 -4.86 -9.69 -8.53
CA GLY A 11 -5.26 -8.85 -7.41
C GLY A 11 -5.28 -9.63 -6.08
N ASP A 12 -5.93 -10.79 -6.06
CA ASP A 12 -6.03 -11.62 -4.86
C ASP A 12 -4.65 -12.10 -4.39
N GLU A 13 -3.75 -12.45 -5.31
CA GLU A 13 -2.39 -12.86 -4.97
C GLU A 13 -1.57 -11.68 -4.41
N LEU A 14 -1.70 -10.48 -4.99
CA LEU A 14 -1.07 -9.27 -4.46
C LEU A 14 -1.58 -8.92 -3.06
N GLU A 15 -2.88 -9.04 -2.82
CA GLU A 15 -3.49 -8.81 -1.51
C GLU A 15 -2.94 -9.78 -0.46
N LEU A 16 -2.87 -11.08 -0.79
CA LEU A 16 -2.28 -12.09 0.08
C LEU A 16 -0.80 -11.85 0.36
N GLN A 17 -0.04 -11.40 -0.64
CA GLN A 17 1.37 -11.04 -0.44
C GLN A 17 1.51 -9.82 0.48
N ILE A 18 0.64 -8.81 0.35
CA ILE A 18 0.62 -7.66 1.26
C ILE A 18 0.34 -8.10 2.69
N GLU A 19 -0.63 -8.98 2.92
CA GLU A 19 -0.96 -9.51 4.24
C GLU A 19 0.24 -10.26 4.86
N ARG A 20 0.86 -11.17 4.10
CA ARG A 20 2.05 -11.91 4.53
C ARG A 20 3.21 -10.98 4.90
N THR A 21 3.42 -9.93 4.12
CA THR A 21 4.49 -8.96 4.37
C THR A 21 4.19 -8.10 5.61
N CYS A 22 2.94 -7.77 5.90
CA CYS A 22 2.54 -7.14 7.16
C CYS A 22 2.89 -8.06 8.35
N ILE A 23 2.53 -9.34 8.28
CA ILE A 23 2.85 -10.35 9.30
C ILE A 23 4.37 -10.47 9.49
N ALA A 24 5.14 -10.54 8.41
CA ALA A 24 6.60 -10.63 8.47
C ALA A 24 7.26 -9.39 9.11
N LEU A 25 6.64 -8.22 8.95
CA LEU A 25 7.07 -6.97 9.57
C LEU A 25 6.66 -6.86 11.06
N GLY A 26 5.75 -7.74 11.53
CA GLY A 26 5.08 -7.58 12.82
C GLY A 26 4.13 -6.39 12.84
N LEU A 27 3.62 -5.98 11.67
CA LEU A 27 2.67 -4.89 11.51
C LEU A 27 1.25 -5.44 11.66
N ASP A 28 0.56 -5.06 12.73
CA ASP A 28 -0.88 -5.31 12.84
C ASP A 28 -1.64 -4.32 11.97
N PHE A 29 -2.18 -4.79 10.85
CA PHE A 29 -2.92 -3.96 9.91
C PHE A 29 -4.33 -3.58 10.39
N HIS A 30 -4.77 -4.08 11.54
CA HIS A 30 -5.97 -3.62 12.24
C HIS A 30 -5.67 -2.50 13.26
N ASP A 31 -4.39 -2.23 13.55
CA ASP A 31 -3.96 -1.13 14.41
C ASP A 31 -3.60 0.10 13.57
N ASP A 32 -4.57 1.02 13.46
CA ASP A 32 -4.44 2.29 12.76
C ASP A 32 -3.16 3.06 13.12
N TYR A 33 -2.72 3.00 14.38
CA TYR A 33 -1.51 3.70 14.80
C TYR A 33 -0.27 3.06 14.17
N GLN A 34 -0.17 1.73 14.18
CA GLN A 34 0.96 1.03 13.59
C GLN A 34 1.04 1.25 12.07
N VAL A 35 -0.10 1.17 11.38
CA VAL A 35 -0.14 1.35 9.92
C VAL A 35 0.19 2.79 9.52
N ARG A 36 -0.28 3.79 10.28
CA ARG A 36 0.14 5.20 10.07
C ARG A 36 1.62 5.41 10.34
N MET A 37 2.17 4.81 11.39
CA MET A 37 3.61 4.89 11.69
C MET A 37 4.45 4.25 10.59
N PHE A 38 4.01 3.11 10.04
CA PHE A 38 4.63 2.51 8.86
C PHE A 38 4.61 3.47 7.66
N ALA A 39 3.43 4.01 7.30
CA ALA A 39 3.27 4.91 6.17
C ALA A 39 4.17 6.15 6.31
N ARG A 40 4.17 6.78 7.49
CA ARG A 40 5.00 7.93 7.81
C ARG A 40 6.49 7.63 7.64
N ASP A 41 6.97 6.54 8.23
CA ASP A 41 8.36 6.14 8.19
C ASP A 41 8.83 5.90 6.75
N VAL A 42 8.07 5.12 5.98
CA VAL A 42 8.43 4.82 4.61
C VAL A 42 8.43 6.08 3.75
N LEU A 43 7.39 6.92 3.80
CA LEU A 43 7.33 8.14 2.99
C LEU A 43 8.42 9.16 3.37
N GLN A 44 8.85 9.19 4.64
CA GLN A 44 9.92 10.07 5.09
C GLN A 44 11.32 9.53 4.76
N ASN A 45 11.50 8.21 4.80
CA ASN A 45 12.82 7.59 4.81
C ASN A 45 13.07 6.61 3.65
N ILE A 46 12.23 6.57 2.61
CA ILE A 46 12.30 5.54 1.55
C ILE A 46 13.70 5.36 0.96
N ASP A 47 14.45 6.43 0.72
CA ASP A 47 15.80 6.33 0.13
C ASP A 47 16.83 5.78 1.13
N ARG A 48 16.69 6.12 2.42
CA ARG A 48 17.50 5.54 3.50
C ARG A 48 17.18 4.07 3.70
N LEU A 49 15.89 3.71 3.71
CA LEU A 49 15.42 2.33 3.81
C LEU A 49 15.92 1.49 2.63
N ARG A 50 15.87 2.02 1.40
CA ARG A 50 16.43 1.36 0.21
C ARG A 50 17.93 1.12 0.32
N LYS A 51 18.67 2.11 0.86
CA LYS A 51 20.12 1.95 1.08
C LYS A 51 20.40 0.86 2.13
N ALA A 52 19.76 0.93 3.29
CA ALA A 52 19.91 -0.06 4.36
C ALA A 52 19.52 -1.48 3.89
N ALA A 53 18.44 -1.60 3.10
CA ALA A 53 18.03 -2.85 2.49
C ALA A 53 19.11 -3.46 1.59
N ARG A 54 19.79 -2.63 0.78
CA ARG A 54 20.92 -3.08 -0.05
C ARG A 54 22.13 -3.51 0.80
N GLU A 55 22.33 -2.87 1.94
CA GLU A 55 23.39 -3.17 2.91
C GLU A 55 23.07 -4.41 3.78
N GLY A 56 21.89 -5.00 3.65
CA GLY A 56 21.53 -6.27 4.31
C GLY A 56 20.54 -6.14 5.46
N ASP A 57 20.03 -4.94 5.76
CA ASP A 57 19.03 -4.76 6.82
C ASP A 57 17.68 -5.36 6.41
N MET A 58 17.31 -6.45 7.07
CA MET A 58 16.10 -7.22 6.76
C MET A 58 14.82 -6.44 7.04
N GLN A 59 14.79 -5.64 8.10
CA GLN A 59 13.62 -4.83 8.44
C GLN A 59 13.36 -3.76 7.37
N SER A 60 14.41 -3.07 6.90
CA SER A 60 14.30 -2.13 5.79
C SER A 60 13.89 -2.81 4.49
N ARG A 61 14.36 -4.04 4.21
CA ARG A 61 13.92 -4.81 3.04
C ARG A 61 12.42 -5.04 3.05
N ILE A 62 11.88 -5.55 4.15
CA ILE A 62 10.44 -5.86 4.28
C ILE A 62 9.60 -4.58 4.16
N LYS A 63 10.03 -3.46 4.75
CA LYS A 63 9.32 -2.17 4.60
C LYS A 63 9.29 -1.67 3.15
N VAL A 64 10.43 -1.76 2.45
CA VAL A 64 10.53 -1.37 1.04
C VAL A 64 9.67 -2.27 0.16
N GLU A 65 9.63 -3.58 0.45
CA GLU A 65 8.80 -4.55 -0.24
C GLU A 65 7.31 -4.27 -0.03
N LEU A 66 6.86 -4.08 1.21
CA LEU A 66 5.47 -3.77 1.53
C LEU A 66 5.00 -2.50 0.81
N TYR A 67 5.84 -1.46 0.81
CA TYR A 67 5.57 -0.24 0.06
C TYR A 67 5.51 -0.46 -1.45
N GLY A 68 6.42 -1.27 -1.99
CA GLY A 68 6.41 -1.65 -3.41
C GLY A 68 5.14 -2.39 -3.82
N LEU A 69 4.69 -3.35 -3.00
CA LEU A 69 3.44 -4.10 -3.21
C LEU A 69 2.22 -3.18 -3.18
N ALA A 70 2.15 -2.26 -2.21
CA ALA A 70 1.07 -1.28 -2.13
C ALA A 70 1.04 -0.37 -3.38
N MET A 71 2.19 0.10 -3.87
CA MET A 71 2.26 0.90 -5.09
C MET A 71 1.87 0.10 -6.34
N LEU A 72 2.22 -1.19 -6.39
CA LEU A 72 1.84 -2.08 -7.48
C LEU A 72 0.33 -2.31 -7.50
N MET A 73 -0.26 -2.64 -6.35
CA MET A 73 -1.71 -2.80 -6.20
C MET A 73 -2.45 -1.51 -6.58
N HIS A 74 -1.93 -0.35 -6.19
CA HIS A 74 -2.52 0.92 -6.61
C HIS A 74 -2.51 1.11 -8.13
N LYS A 75 -1.40 0.77 -8.78
CA LYS A 75 -1.29 0.84 -10.24
C LYS A 75 -2.27 -0.11 -10.92
N THR A 76 -2.40 -1.33 -10.43
CA THR A 76 -3.35 -2.34 -10.92
C THR A 76 -4.79 -1.82 -10.79
N ASN A 77 -5.17 -1.36 -9.61
CA ASN A 77 -6.52 -0.84 -9.36
C ASN A 77 -6.82 0.43 -10.17
N SER A 78 -5.85 1.33 -10.34
CA SER A 78 -6.03 2.52 -11.18
C SER A 78 -6.25 2.17 -12.65
N ALA A 79 -5.59 1.13 -13.16
CA ALA A 79 -5.78 0.65 -14.53
C ALA A 79 -7.16 0.00 -14.73
N THR A 80 -7.67 -0.69 -13.71
CA THR A 80 -8.95 -1.41 -13.78
C THR A 80 -10.15 -0.52 -13.52
N PHE A 81 -10.06 0.36 -12.51
CA PHE A 81 -11.19 1.13 -11.98
C PHE A 81 -11.08 2.65 -12.20
N GLY A 82 -9.99 3.10 -12.83
CA GLY A 82 -9.68 4.52 -13.03
C GLY A 82 -8.99 5.16 -11.83
N THR A 83 -8.40 6.34 -12.00
CA THR A 83 -7.59 7.03 -10.97
C THR A 83 -8.38 7.44 -9.72
N ASN A 84 -9.69 7.61 -9.86
CA ASN A 84 -10.59 8.01 -8.78
C ASN A 84 -11.22 6.83 -8.03
N TYR A 85 -10.70 5.60 -8.21
CA TYR A 85 -11.21 4.41 -7.53
C TYR A 85 -11.11 4.54 -6.00
N LEU A 86 -10.14 5.31 -5.49
CA LEU A 86 -9.98 5.59 -4.06
C LEU A 86 -11.18 6.32 -3.43
N ASN A 87 -11.93 7.12 -4.21
CA ASN A 87 -13.15 7.78 -3.72
C ASN A 87 -14.32 6.80 -3.52
N GLN A 88 -14.26 5.64 -4.20
CA GLN A 88 -15.21 4.54 -4.06
C GLN A 88 -14.69 3.46 -3.12
N PHE A 89 -13.40 3.52 -2.75
CA PHE A 89 -12.65 2.52 -2.00
C PHE A 89 -13.18 2.31 -0.59
N ALA A 90 -13.65 3.37 0.08
CA ALA A 90 -14.29 3.25 1.40
C ALA A 90 -15.52 2.31 1.41
N GLN A 91 -16.18 2.10 0.26
CA GLN A 91 -17.27 1.12 0.13
C GLN A 91 -16.78 -0.30 -0.21
N VAL A 92 -15.58 -0.44 -0.80
CA VAL A 92 -14.98 -1.72 -1.20
C VAL A 92 -14.11 -2.32 -0.09
N THR A 93 -13.59 -1.49 0.81
CA THR A 93 -12.62 -1.88 1.85
C THR A 93 -13.19 -2.02 3.26
N ALA A 94 -14.52 -2.01 3.40
CA ALA A 94 -15.19 -2.30 4.67
C ALA A 94 -14.77 -3.66 5.30
N ASN A 95 -14.12 -4.53 4.52
CA ASN A 95 -13.62 -5.85 4.90
C ASN A 95 -12.23 -5.89 5.56
N GLN A 96 -11.67 -4.76 6.05
CA GLN A 96 -10.47 -4.77 6.91
C GLN A 96 -9.24 -5.48 6.30
N SER A 97 -9.08 -5.46 4.97
CA SER A 97 -7.95 -6.16 4.36
C SER A 97 -6.64 -5.39 4.52
N ALA A 98 -5.51 -6.11 4.59
CA ALA A 98 -4.20 -5.51 4.81
C ALA A 98 -3.83 -4.47 3.73
N TRP A 99 -4.18 -4.74 2.48
CA TRP A 99 -4.02 -3.79 1.38
C TRP A 99 -4.75 -2.48 1.65
N ALA A 100 -6.02 -2.54 2.03
CA ALA A 100 -6.83 -1.36 2.25
C ALA A 100 -6.27 -0.46 3.36
N ALA A 101 -5.89 -1.07 4.49
CA ALA A 101 -5.32 -0.35 5.62
C ALA A 101 -4.01 0.35 5.23
N VAL A 102 -3.11 -0.38 4.57
CA VAL A 102 -1.81 0.16 4.12
C VAL A 102 -2.01 1.28 3.09
N ALA A 103 -2.90 1.09 2.13
CA ALA A 103 -3.22 2.12 1.13
C ALA A 103 -3.76 3.38 1.83
N GLN A 104 -4.81 3.25 2.66
CA GLN A 104 -5.42 4.39 3.33
C GLN A 104 -4.40 5.20 4.14
N ALA A 105 -3.51 4.53 4.86
CA ALA A 105 -2.46 5.20 5.63
C ALA A 105 -1.45 5.93 4.74
N LEU A 106 -1.01 5.31 3.64
CA LEU A 106 -0.08 5.93 2.68
C LEU A 106 -0.70 7.17 2.02
N TRP A 107 -1.96 7.09 1.57
CA TRP A 107 -2.66 8.23 0.97
C TRP A 107 -2.88 9.35 1.96
N SER A 108 -3.33 9.05 3.18
CA SER A 108 -3.54 10.06 4.22
C SER A 108 -2.24 10.81 4.53
N GLU A 109 -1.12 10.08 4.68
CA GLU A 109 0.19 10.72 4.93
C GLU A 109 0.72 11.50 3.72
N MET A 110 0.42 11.08 2.48
CA MET A 110 0.77 11.87 1.29
C MET A 110 -0.06 13.16 1.18
N GLU A 111 -1.35 13.11 1.46
CA GLU A 111 -2.25 14.27 1.49
C GLU A 111 -1.83 15.27 2.57
N GLU A 112 -1.51 14.80 3.78
CA GLU A 112 -0.98 15.64 4.86
C GLU A 112 0.32 16.37 4.47
N ARG A 113 1.17 15.71 3.66
CA ARG A 113 2.44 16.30 3.18
C ARG A 113 2.25 17.28 2.02
N ASN A 114 1.18 17.13 1.25
CA ASN A 114 0.91 17.98 0.09
C ASN A 114 -0.61 18.25 -0.05
N PRO A 115 -1.16 19.19 0.73
CA PRO A 115 -2.59 19.46 0.76
C PRO A 115 -3.14 19.98 -0.59
N ASP A 116 -2.28 20.51 -1.47
CA ASP A 116 -2.66 21.04 -2.79
C ASP A 116 -2.83 19.94 -3.88
N SER A 117 -2.50 18.68 -3.57
CA SER A 117 -2.62 17.53 -4.50
C SER A 117 -4.06 17.23 -4.91
N ASN A 118 -5.03 17.63 -4.08
CA ASN A 118 -6.46 17.35 -4.28
C ASN A 118 -7.11 18.17 -5.40
N ASN A 119 -6.36 19.06 -6.05
CA ASN A 119 -6.84 19.92 -7.13
C ASN A 119 -6.43 19.45 -8.54
N LYS A 120 -5.81 18.26 -8.67
CA LYS A 120 -5.30 17.73 -9.95
C LYS A 120 -5.46 16.22 -10.16
N LEU A 121 -6.47 15.59 -9.56
CA LEU A 121 -6.89 14.22 -9.91
C LEU A 121 -8.35 14.21 -10.34
#